data_AF-A0A379YW27-F1
#
_entry.id   AF-A0A379YW27-F1
#
_cell.length_a   1.000
_cell.length_b   1.000
_cell.length_c   1.000
_cell.angle_alpha   90.00
_cell.angle_beta   90.00
_cell.angle_gamma   90.00
#
_symmetry.space_group_name_H-M   'P 1'
#
loop_
_entity.id
_entity.type
_entity.pdbx_description
1 polymer ?
#
loop_
_entity_poly.entity_id
_entity_poly.type
_entity_poly.pdbx_seq_one_letter_code
_entity_poly.pdbx_strand_id
1 'polypeptide(L)' 'MWLNKAETWALADYYHQLELVQQDTLTCYNGIKGNGCGECAACHLRANGLQQYQINKAEVMASLKQKTGLV' A
#
# COMPACT_ATOMS: atom_id res chain seq x y z
N MET A 1 -12.28 7.70 9.02
CA MET A 1 -11.95 7.06 7.73
C MET A 1 -11.04 5.87 8.00
N TRP A 2 -11.43 4.68 7.57
CA TRP A 2 -10.65 3.44 7.74
C TRP A 2 -10.30 2.91 6.35
N LEU A 3 -9.02 3.01 5.98
CA LEU A 3 -8.50 2.48 4.72
C LEU A 3 -7.93 1.08 4.96
N ASN A 4 -8.14 0.17 4.03
CA ASN A 4 -7.39 -1.09 4.01
C ASN A 4 -5.99 -0.87 3.41
N LYS A 5 -5.16 -1.92 3.39
CA LYS A 5 -3.78 -1.77 2.94
C LYS A 5 -3.65 -1.51 1.43
N ALA A 6 -4.55 -2.06 0.61
CA ALA A 6 -4.58 -1.78 -0.83
C ALA A 6 -4.96 -0.32 -1.10
N GLU A 7 -5.94 0.23 -0.39
CA GLU A 7 -6.33 1.64 -0.46
C GLU A 7 -5.20 2.57 0.03
N THR A 8 -4.44 2.14 1.03
CA THR A 8 -3.25 2.88 1.48
C THR A 8 -2.19 2.94 0.37
N TRP A 9 -2.01 1.88 -0.42
CA TRP A 9 -1.13 1.89 -1.59
C TRP A 9 -1.66 2.78 -2.70
N ALA A 10 -2.97 2.72 -2.97
CA ALA A 10 -3.60 3.62 -3.92
C ALA A 10 -3.40 5.09 -3.55
N LEU A 11 -3.38 5.42 -2.26
CA LEU A 11 -3.14 6.79 -1.80
C LEU A 11 -1.71 7.26 -2.08
N ALA A 12 -0.71 6.38 -1.91
CA ALA A 12 0.66 6.70 -2.30
C ALA A 12 0.79 6.91 -3.82
N ASP A 13 0.10 6.09 -4.62
CA ASP A 13 0.08 6.24 -6.09
C ASP A 13 -0.67 7.50 -6.55
N TYR A 14 -1.76 7.88 -5.87
CA TYR A 14 -2.51 9.10 -6.14
C TYR A 14 -1.61 10.35 -6.09
N TYR A 15 -0.67 10.39 -5.15
CA TYR A 15 0.30 11.47 -5.02
C TYR A 15 1.60 11.23 -5.80
N HIS A 16 1.65 10.21 -6.67
CA HIS A 16 2.83 9.85 -7.46
C HIS A 16 4.07 9.53 -6.61
N GLN A 17 3.87 8.99 -5.39
CA GLN A 17 4.92 8.61 -4.44
C GLN A 17 4.92 7.10 -4.14
N LEU A 18 4.32 6.28 -5.01
CA LEU A 18 4.22 4.83 -4.81
C LEU A 18 5.60 4.19 -4.65
N GLU A 19 6.54 4.53 -5.52
CA GLU A 19 7.91 3.97 -5.51
C GLU A 19 8.67 4.37 -4.25
N LEU A 20 8.63 5.65 -3.87
CA LEU A 20 9.21 6.16 -2.62
C LEU A 20 8.69 5.36 -1.41
N VAL A 21 7.36 5.25 -1.30
CA VAL A 21 6.75 4.48 -0.20
C VAL A 21 7.16 3.02 -0.28
N GLN A 22 7.21 2.44 -1.48
CA GLN A 22 7.53 1.03 -1.65
C GLN A 22 8.96 0.69 -1.25
N GLN A 23 9.95 1.49 -1.65
CA GLN A 23 11.38 1.17 -1.51
C GLN A 23 12.01 1.76 -0.25
N ASP A 24 11.64 2.98 0.14
CA ASP A 24 12.41 3.75 1.12
C ASP A 24 11.85 3.71 2.55
N THR A 25 10.67 3.11 2.74
CA THR A 25 10.03 2.99 4.06
C THR A 25 10.34 1.66 4.75
N LEU A 26 10.29 1.67 6.08
CA LEU A 26 10.45 0.47 6.92
C LEU A 26 9.09 0.07 7.51
N THR A 27 8.61 -1.11 7.13
CA THR A 27 7.43 -1.76 7.76
C THR A 27 7.80 -3.09 8.39
N CYS A 28 8.89 -3.72 7.94
CA CYS A 28 9.34 -5.01 8.42
C CYS A 28 9.70 -4.97 9.91
N TYR A 29 9.22 -5.95 10.69
CA TYR A 29 9.61 -6.10 12.09
C TYR A 29 11.09 -6.42 12.29
N ASN A 30 11.77 -6.92 11.25
CA ASN A 30 13.19 -7.27 11.30
C ASN A 30 14.10 -6.16 10.75
N GLY A 31 13.60 -4.92 10.59
CA GLY A 31 14.44 -3.77 10.23
C GLY A 31 14.83 -3.66 8.75
N ILE A 32 14.32 -4.52 7.87
CA ILE A 32 14.62 -4.49 6.43
C ILE A 32 13.66 -3.53 5.71
N LYS A 33 14.21 -2.51 5.02
CA LYS A 33 13.44 -1.56 4.22
C LYS A 33 12.79 -2.20 2.99
N GLY A 34 11.87 -1.48 2.37
CA GLY A 34 11.31 -1.86 1.09
C GLY A 34 10.28 -2.99 1.21
N ASN A 35 10.55 -4.11 0.51
CA ASN A 35 9.76 -5.34 0.61
C ASN A 35 9.93 -6.05 1.96
N GLY A 36 11.01 -5.75 2.69
CA GLY A 36 11.29 -6.36 3.99
C GLY A 36 11.73 -7.81 3.91
N CYS A 37 11.64 -8.53 5.03
CA CYS A 37 12.08 -9.94 5.12
C CYS A 37 11.14 -10.94 4.41
N GLY A 38 9.90 -10.58 4.10
CA GLY A 38 8.92 -11.49 3.48
C GLY A 38 8.33 -12.55 4.42
N GLU A 39 8.78 -12.65 5.67
CA GLU A 39 8.41 -13.73 6.60
C GLU A 39 7.63 -13.25 7.83
N CYS A 40 7.70 -11.94 8.15
CA CYS A 40 6.97 -11.38 9.29
C CYS A 40 5.55 -10.93 8.90
N ALA A 41 4.64 -10.91 9.90
CA ALA A 41 3.24 -10.54 9.68
C ALA A 41 3.06 -9.14 9.04
N ALA A 42 3.91 -8.17 9.38
CA ALA A 42 3.86 -6.84 8.78
C ALA A 42 4.22 -6.86 7.27
N CYS A 43 5.20 -7.68 6.88
CA CYS A 43 5.56 -7.89 5.48
C CYS A 43 4.41 -8.55 4.71
N HIS A 44 3.78 -9.60 5.26
CA HIS A 44 2.64 -10.27 4.61
C HIS A 44 1.47 -9.31 4.38
N LEU A 45 1.07 -8.54 5.40
CA LEU A 45 -0.02 -7.58 5.26
C LEU A 45 0.29 -6.52 4.19
N ARG A 46 1.52 -5.98 4.21
CA ARG A 46 1.97 -4.96 3.26
C ARG A 46 2.01 -5.49 1.83
N ALA A 47 2.56 -6.69 1.63
CA ALA A 47 2.66 -7.34 0.34
C ALA A 47 1.28 -7.71 -0.23
N ASN A 48 0.40 -8.30 0.59
CA ASN A 48 -0.97 -8.63 0.18
C ASN A 48 -1.75 -7.39 -0.27
N GLY A 49 -1.63 -6.28 0.47
CA GLY A 49 -2.23 -5.02 0.06
C GLY A 49 -1.69 -4.49 -1.27
N LEU A 50 -0.38 -4.61 -1.51
CA LEU A 50 0.24 -4.16 -2.76
C LEU A 50 -0.25 -5.01 -3.94
N GLN A 51 -0.29 -6.33 -3.76
CA GLN A 51 -0.78 -7.26 -4.77
C GLN A 51 -2.25 -6.99 -5.11
N GLN A 52 -3.11 -6.84 -4.10
CA GLN A 52 -4.53 -6.51 -4.31
C GLN A 52 -4.70 -5.20 -5.09
N TYR A 53 -3.89 -4.19 -4.75
CA TYR A 53 -3.88 -2.93 -5.47
C TYR A 53 -3.43 -3.08 -6.93
N GLN A 54 -2.39 -3.86 -7.21
CA GLN A 54 -1.88 -4.08 -8.57
C GLN A 54 -2.89 -4.83 -9.45
N ILE A 55 -3.58 -5.83 -8.90
CA ILE A 55 -4.59 -6.62 -9.63
C ILE A 55 -5.82 -5.78 -9.94
N ASN A 56 -6.31 -4.99 -8.98
CA ASN A 56 -7.59 -4.26 -9.08
C ASN A 56 -7.40 -2.74 -9.00
N LYS A 57 -6.37 -2.20 -9.67
CA LYS A 57 -5.92 -0.81 -9.51
C LYS A 57 -7.05 0.23 -9.63
N ALA A 58 -7.88 0.12 -10.66
CA ALA A 58 -8.97 1.07 -10.91
C ALA A 58 -10.05 1.00 -9.83
N GLU A 59 -10.46 -0.19 -9.42
CA GLU A 59 -11.49 -0.40 -8.40
C GLU A 59 -11.02 0.10 -7.03
N VAL A 60 -9.80 -0.25 -6.62
CA VAL A 60 -9.23 0.19 -5.35
C VAL A 60 -9.05 1.70 -5.30
N MET A 61 -8.63 2.33 -6.42
CA MET A 61 -8.53 3.78 -6.53
C MET A 61 -9.91 4.46 -6.43
N ALA A 62 -10.94 3.89 -7.06
CA ALA A 62 -12.32 4.40 -6.94
C ALA A 62 -12.84 4.31 -5.50
N SER A 63 -12.65 3.16 -4.84
CA SER A 63 -13.00 2.98 -3.42
C SER A 63 -12.27 3.97 -2.51
N LEU A 64 -10.96 4.17 -2.74
CA LEU A 64 -10.17 5.15 -2.00
C LEU A 64 -10.77 6.56 -2.15
N LYS A 65 -11.02 7.02 -3.38
CA LYS A 65 -11.58 8.35 -3.66
C LYS A 65 -12.93 8.53 -2.98
N GLN A 66 -13.80 7.53 -3.05
CA GLN A 66 -15.11 7.55 -2.40
C GLN A 66 -15.02 7.68 -0.87
N LYS A 67 -14.05 7.03 -0.23
CA LYS A 67 -13.83 7.11 1.22
C LYS A 67 -13.14 8.39 1.70
N THR A 68 -12.31 8.99 0.84
CA THR A 68 -11.44 10.13 1.17
C THR A 68 -11.97 11.49 0.67
N GLY A 69 -12.92 11.49 -0.27
CA GLY A 69 -13.38 12.71 -0.95
C GLY A 69 -12.39 13.27 -1.97
N LEU A 70 -11.35 12.51 -2.33
CA LEU A 70 -10.37 12.90 -3.35
C LEU A 70 -10.97 12.82 -4.76
N VAL A 71 -10.52 13.73 -5.63
CA VAL A 71 -10.99 13.87 -7.03
C VAL A 71 -10.14 13.03 -7.97
#